data_AF-A0A2U8X848-F1
#
_entry.id   AF-A0A2U8X848-F1
#
_cell.length_a   1.000
_cell.length_b   1.000
_cell.length_c   1.000
_cell.angle_alpha   90.00
_cell.angle_beta   90.00
_cell.angle_gamma   90.00
#
_symmetry.space_group_name_H-M   'P 1'
#
loop_
_entity.id
_entity.type
_entity.pdbx_description
1 polymer ?
#
loop_
_entity_poly.entity_id
_entity_poly.type
_entity_poly.pdbx_seq_one_letter_code
_entity_poly.pdbx_strand_id
1 'polypeptide(L)'
;MKRAIAYSLAMSFSVISCAQAFDTDTLGQRGSLLLSDLDRMLRENGLLRQQTDAAMREAGLNADTVRCEGTRFPGTWQHLGGYRVAPYICAFGDRRLVIRADVRITDVDGDSYAKNTETARRYARHYTESNLKWTWFRDPQ
;
A
#
# COMPACT_ATOMS: atom_id res chain seq x y z
N MET A 1 -27.87 60.31 -4.88
CA MET A 1 -27.24 59.33 -5.79
C MET A 1 -26.41 58.37 -4.95
N LYS A 2 -26.83 57.10 -4.78
CA LYS A 2 -26.08 56.08 -4.01
C LYS A 2 -25.55 55.05 -5.00
N ARG A 3 -24.23 54.89 -5.07
CA ARG A 3 -23.54 53.90 -5.91
C ARG A 3 -23.56 52.56 -5.20
N ALA A 4 -24.06 51.52 -5.87
CA ALA A 4 -23.94 50.13 -5.41
C ALA A 4 -22.63 49.55 -5.95
N ILE A 5 -21.78 49.03 -5.05
CA ILE A 5 -20.55 48.32 -5.39
C ILE A 5 -20.94 46.86 -5.61
N ALA A 6 -20.76 46.37 -6.84
CA ALA A 6 -20.90 44.96 -7.17
C ALA A 6 -19.62 44.22 -6.72
N TYR A 7 -19.76 43.28 -5.78
CA TYR A 7 -18.69 42.37 -5.41
C TYR A 7 -18.74 41.15 -6.35
N SER A 8 -17.78 41.08 -7.28
CA SER A 8 -17.57 39.88 -8.09
C SER A 8 -16.91 38.80 -7.23
N LEU A 9 -17.65 37.74 -6.92
CA LEU A 9 -17.14 36.55 -6.25
C LEU A 9 -16.28 35.76 -7.26
N ALA A 10 -14.96 35.84 -7.16
CA ALA A 10 -14.06 34.97 -7.91
C ALA A 10 -14.04 33.59 -7.24
N MET A 11 -14.66 32.58 -7.86
CA MET A 11 -14.51 31.18 -7.45
C MET A 11 -13.11 30.70 -7.80
N SER A 12 -12.25 30.54 -6.79
CA SER A 12 -10.96 29.87 -6.93
C SER A 12 -11.18 28.37 -7.09
N PHE A 13 -10.97 27.84 -8.29
CA PHE A 13 -10.88 26.40 -8.51
C PHE A 13 -9.55 25.90 -7.94
N SER A 14 -9.56 25.39 -6.72
CA SER A 14 -8.44 24.62 -6.20
C SER A 14 -8.27 23.37 -7.06
N VAL A 15 -7.21 23.33 -7.86
CA VAL A 15 -6.80 22.10 -8.56
C VAL A 15 -6.41 21.07 -7.50
N ILE A 16 -7.28 20.09 -7.26
CA ILE A 16 -6.95 18.94 -6.42
C ILE A 16 -5.95 18.11 -7.22
N SER A 17 -4.65 18.29 -6.93
CA SER A 17 -3.64 17.37 -7.42
C SER A 17 -3.85 16.02 -6.75
N CYS A 18 -4.47 15.07 -7.45
CA CYS A 18 -4.44 13.67 -7.05
C CYS A 18 -2.98 13.22 -7.10
N ALA A 19 -2.31 13.21 -5.95
CA ALA A 19 -0.96 12.72 -5.86
C ALA A 19 -0.91 11.26 -6.34
N GLN A 20 -0.07 11.01 -7.35
CA GLN A 20 0.06 9.71 -7.97
C GLN A 20 0.63 8.70 -6.97
N ALA A 21 0.13 7.46 -7.03
CA ALA A 21 0.71 6.35 -6.28
C ALA A 21 2.17 6.11 -6.71
N PHE A 22 2.99 5.68 -5.76
CA PHE A 22 4.35 5.27 -5.99
C PHE A 22 4.38 3.98 -6.80
N ASP A 23 5.20 3.97 -7.85
CA ASP A 23 5.41 2.79 -8.69
C ASP A 23 6.32 1.78 -7.99
N THR A 24 5.70 0.85 -7.27
CA THR A 24 6.40 -0.21 -6.52
C THR A 24 7.15 -1.19 -7.42
N ASP A 25 6.75 -1.35 -8.68
CA ASP A 25 7.39 -2.30 -9.59
C ASP A 25 8.86 -1.90 -9.86
N THR A 26 9.18 -0.61 -9.70
CA THR A 26 10.54 -0.07 -9.82
C THR A 26 11.48 -0.43 -8.66
N LEU A 27 11.00 -1.05 -7.58
CA LEU A 27 11.85 -1.50 -6.46
C LEU A 27 12.60 -2.80 -6.78
N GLY A 28 12.05 -3.64 -7.68
CA GLY A 28 12.72 -4.81 -8.26
C GLY A 28 13.11 -5.94 -7.28
N GLN A 29 12.77 -5.84 -5.99
CA GLN A 29 13.11 -6.84 -4.98
C GLN A 29 11.85 -7.32 -4.26
N ARG A 30 11.75 -8.63 -4.04
CA ARG A 30 10.72 -9.24 -3.18
C ARG A 30 11.31 -9.51 -1.80
N GLY A 31 10.47 -9.50 -0.78
CA GLY A 31 10.87 -9.83 0.58
C GLY A 31 9.77 -10.59 1.30
N SER A 32 10.17 -11.67 1.99
CA SER A 32 9.26 -12.45 2.81
C SER A 32 8.81 -11.67 4.04
N LEU A 33 7.58 -11.94 4.48
CA LEU A 33 6.93 -11.49 5.71
C LEU A 33 5.89 -12.54 6.13
N LEU A 34 5.38 -12.44 7.35
CA LEU A 34 4.29 -13.29 7.82
C LEU A 34 2.95 -12.59 7.58
N LEU A 35 1.85 -13.35 7.56
CA LEU A 35 0.52 -12.76 7.47
C LEU A 35 0.21 -11.87 8.68
N SER A 36 0.75 -12.20 9.86
CA SER A 36 0.61 -11.35 11.05
C SER A 36 1.21 -9.95 10.89
N ASP A 37 2.24 -9.79 10.04
CA ASP A 37 2.78 -8.46 9.69
C ASP A 37 1.76 -7.59 8.92
N LEU A 38 0.73 -8.21 8.33
CA LEU A 38 -0.35 -7.53 7.61
C LEU A 38 -1.61 -7.33 8.47
N ASP A 39 -1.61 -7.68 9.76
CA ASP A 39 -2.84 -7.69 10.58
C ASP A 39 -3.52 -6.32 10.64
N ARG A 40 -2.75 -5.22 10.67
CA ARG A 40 -3.34 -3.86 10.58
C ARG A 40 -4.18 -3.68 9.31
N MET A 41 -3.61 -4.02 8.15
CA MET A 41 -4.30 -3.93 6.86
C MET A 41 -5.55 -4.83 6.83
N LEU A 42 -5.45 -6.04 7.37
CA LEU A 42 -6.58 -6.97 7.43
C LEU A 42 -7.69 -6.42 8.33
N ARG A 43 -7.37 -5.88 9.51
CA ARG A 43 -8.38 -5.32 10.44
C ARG A 43 -9.11 -4.10 9.88
N GLU A 44 -8.45 -3.31 9.04
CA GLU A 44 -9.07 -2.16 8.37
C GLU A 44 -10.08 -2.59 7.27
N ASN A 45 -10.10 -3.86 6.88
CA ASN A 45 -11.06 -4.41 5.92
C ASN A 45 -11.71 -5.72 6.40
N GLY A 46 -12.91 -5.61 6.98
CA GLY A 46 -13.63 -6.74 7.58
C GLY A 46 -13.89 -7.92 6.63
N LEU A 47 -14.17 -7.66 5.35
CA LEU A 47 -14.42 -8.71 4.36
C LEU A 47 -13.13 -9.49 4.03
N LEU A 48 -12.02 -8.78 3.79
CA LEU A 48 -10.72 -9.40 3.55
C LEU A 48 -10.28 -10.23 4.77
N ARG A 49 -10.46 -9.69 5.99
CA ARG A 49 -10.19 -10.42 7.23
C ARG A 49 -10.99 -11.71 7.32
N GLN A 50 -12.31 -11.63 7.11
CA GLN A 50 -13.19 -12.80 7.18
C GLN A 50 -12.77 -13.89 6.18
N GLN A 51 -12.46 -13.52 4.94
CA GLN A 51 -12.02 -14.46 3.91
C GLN A 51 -10.69 -15.11 4.26
N THR A 52 -9.76 -14.32 4.81
CA THR A 52 -8.45 -14.80 5.25
C THR A 52 -8.57 -15.76 6.43
N ASP A 53 -9.39 -15.44 7.43
CA ASP A 53 -9.65 -16.31 8.58
C ASP A 53 -10.36 -17.62 8.17
N ALA A 54 -11.21 -17.58 7.15
CA ALA A 54 -11.80 -18.80 6.58
C ALA A 54 -10.73 -19.67 5.90
N ALA A 55 -9.89 -19.10 5.04
CA ALA A 55 -8.82 -19.82 4.35
C ALA A 55 -7.80 -20.42 5.34
N MET A 56 -7.45 -19.70 6.41
CA MET A 56 -6.59 -20.23 7.47
C MET A 56 -7.21 -21.44 8.17
N ARG A 57 -8.50 -21.35 8.55
CA ARG A 57 -9.21 -22.46 9.20
C ARG A 57 -9.32 -23.68 8.30
N GLU A 58 -9.65 -23.50 7.01
CA GLU A 58 -9.71 -24.58 6.02
C GLU A 58 -8.36 -25.30 5.87
N ALA A 59 -7.25 -24.55 5.87
CA ALA A 59 -5.91 -25.09 5.72
C ALA A 59 -5.27 -25.57 7.04
N GLY A 60 -5.94 -25.38 8.18
CA GLY A 60 -5.36 -25.68 9.50
C GLY A 60 -4.13 -24.82 9.84
N LEU A 61 -4.05 -23.60 9.30
CA LEU A 61 -2.93 -22.67 9.47
C LEU A 61 -3.24 -21.59 10.51
N ASN A 62 -2.20 -20.94 11.01
CA ASN A 62 -2.31 -19.71 11.80
C ASN A 62 -1.52 -18.55 11.14
N ALA A 63 -1.81 -17.30 11.52
CA ALA A 63 -1.23 -16.13 10.87
C ALA A 63 0.31 -16.05 10.93
N ASP A 64 0.93 -16.62 11.97
CA ASP A 64 2.38 -16.64 12.15
C ASP A 64 3.08 -17.75 11.32
N THR A 65 2.30 -18.61 10.67
CA THR A 65 2.81 -19.69 9.80
C THR A 65 2.55 -19.41 8.32
N VAL A 66 1.56 -18.57 8.01
CA VAL A 66 1.25 -18.17 6.64
C VAL A 66 2.36 -17.26 6.13
N ARG A 67 3.13 -17.78 5.16
CA ARG A 67 4.17 -17.02 4.48
C ARG A 67 3.56 -16.10 3.44
N CYS A 68 4.00 -14.86 3.46
CA CYS A 68 3.71 -13.86 2.45
C CYS A 68 5.00 -13.33 1.82
N GLU A 69 4.86 -12.68 0.69
CA GLU A 69 5.88 -11.86 0.06
C GLU A 69 5.31 -10.50 -0.29
N GLY A 70 6.08 -9.44 -0.04
CA GLY A 70 5.79 -8.09 -0.51
C GLY A 70 6.92 -7.55 -1.37
N THR A 71 6.67 -6.45 -2.06
CA THR A 71 7.73 -5.72 -2.73
C THR A 71 8.56 -5.00 -1.68
N ARG A 72 9.87 -5.23 -1.70
CA ARG A 72 10.80 -4.79 -0.68
C ARG A 72 11.55 -3.56 -1.17
N PHE A 73 11.60 -2.53 -0.35
CA PHE A 73 12.52 -1.42 -0.55
C PHE A 73 13.98 -1.91 -0.44
N PRO A 74 14.81 -1.74 -1.47
CA PRO A 74 16.22 -2.12 -1.42
C PRO A 74 16.98 -1.41 -0.29
N GLY A 75 18.12 -1.98 0.11
CA GLY A 75 18.97 -1.41 1.17
C GLY A 75 19.53 -0.01 0.85
N THR A 76 19.43 0.45 -0.40
CA THR A 76 19.79 1.81 -0.82
C THR A 76 18.77 2.87 -0.39
N TRP A 77 17.61 2.49 0.13
CA TRP A 77 16.64 3.40 0.74
C TRP A 77 17.04 3.68 2.18
N GLN A 78 17.35 4.94 2.49
CA GLN A 78 17.99 5.32 3.75
C GLN A 78 17.12 5.04 4.98
N HIS A 79 15.79 5.20 4.85
CA HIS A 79 14.86 5.05 5.98
C HIS A 79 13.83 3.94 5.77
N LEU A 80 13.53 3.60 4.51
CA LEU A 80 12.57 2.56 4.15
C LEU A 80 13.25 1.24 3.79
N GLY A 81 14.57 1.16 3.82
CA GLY A 81 15.32 -0.06 3.47
C GLY A 81 14.83 -1.28 4.25
N GLY A 82 14.41 -2.32 3.52
CA GLY A 82 13.89 -3.54 4.12
C GLY A 82 12.39 -3.56 4.39
N TYR A 83 11.67 -2.45 4.35
CA TYR A 83 10.21 -2.49 4.47
C TYR A 83 9.58 -3.18 3.26
N ARG A 84 8.44 -3.84 3.48
CA ARG A 84 7.63 -4.49 2.44
C ARG A 84 6.35 -3.68 2.23
N VAL A 85 5.97 -3.54 0.97
CA VAL A 85 4.73 -2.91 0.52
C VAL A 85 4.04 -3.78 -0.51
N ALA A 86 2.78 -3.47 -0.81
CA ALA A 86 2.00 -4.11 -1.85
C ALA A 86 2.72 -4.06 -3.21
N PRO A 87 2.46 -5.04 -4.11
CA PRO A 87 1.56 -6.17 -3.95
C PRO A 87 2.08 -7.23 -2.97
N TYR A 88 1.18 -7.72 -2.11
CA TYR A 88 1.44 -8.86 -1.24
C TYR A 88 0.90 -10.15 -1.85
N ILE A 89 1.63 -11.26 -1.68
CA ILE A 89 1.22 -12.59 -2.11
C ILE A 89 1.38 -13.53 -0.92
N CYS A 90 0.28 -14.12 -0.46
CA CYS A 90 0.26 -15.00 0.72
C CYS A 90 -0.22 -16.41 0.33
N ALA A 91 0.45 -17.44 0.85
CA ALA A 91 0.15 -18.84 0.53
C ALA A 91 -0.59 -19.55 1.66
N PHE A 92 -1.73 -20.15 1.33
CA PHE A 92 -2.62 -20.89 2.23
C PHE A 92 -2.83 -22.31 1.66
N GLY A 93 -1.84 -23.19 1.82
CA GLY A 93 -1.88 -24.50 1.18
C GLY A 93 -1.85 -24.39 -0.35
N ASP A 94 -2.90 -24.88 -1.02
CA ASP A 94 -3.10 -24.82 -2.48
C ASP A 94 -3.75 -23.50 -2.95
N ARG A 95 -4.08 -22.60 -2.01
CA ARG A 95 -4.69 -21.30 -2.29
C ARG A 95 -3.67 -20.19 -2.13
N ARG A 96 -3.82 -19.15 -2.94
CA ARG A 96 -3.05 -17.91 -2.80
C ARG A 96 -3.95 -16.70 -2.77
N LEU A 97 -3.54 -15.73 -1.98
CA LEU A 97 -4.13 -14.40 -1.87
C LEU A 97 -3.15 -13.38 -2.43
N VAL A 98 -3.57 -12.62 -3.44
CA VAL A 98 -2.84 -11.41 -3.88
C VAL A 98 -3.59 -10.19 -3.36
N ILE A 99 -2.88 -9.31 -2.66
CA ILE A 99 -3.38 -8.01 -2.18
C ILE A 99 -2.60 -6.91 -2.91
N ARG A 100 -3.31 -5.96 -3.52
CA ARG A 100 -2.79 -4.76 -4.17
C ARG A 100 -3.28 -3.53 -3.41
N ALA A 101 -2.46 -2.49 -3.38
CA ALA A 101 -2.77 -1.22 -2.74
C ALA A 101 -2.10 -0.09 -3.52
N ASP A 102 -2.65 1.11 -3.42
CA ASP A 102 -1.96 2.33 -3.81
C ASP A 102 -0.96 2.68 -2.70
N VAL A 103 0.32 2.70 -3.04
CA VAL A 103 1.39 3.03 -2.09
C VAL A 103 1.70 4.52 -2.21
N ARG A 104 1.64 5.26 -1.12
CA ARG A 104 2.14 6.63 -1.05
C ARG A 104 3.33 6.66 -0.12
N ILE A 105 4.46 7.20 -0.58
CA ILE A 105 5.63 7.46 0.26
C ILE A 105 5.83 8.95 0.45
N THR A 106 6.21 9.36 1.66
CA THR A 106 6.47 10.76 1.99
C THR A 106 7.72 10.95 2.84
N ASP A 107 8.30 12.14 2.80
CA ASP A 107 9.31 12.56 3.77
C ASP A 107 8.68 13.16 5.04
N VAL A 108 9.49 13.84 5.86
CA VAL A 108 9.08 14.47 7.13
C VAL A 108 8.17 15.69 6.93
N ASP A 109 8.30 16.37 5.79
CA ASP A 109 7.54 17.58 5.48
C ASP A 109 6.21 17.26 4.80
N GLY A 110 6.02 15.98 4.43
CA GLY A 110 4.80 15.45 3.82
C GLY A 110 4.83 15.42 2.29
N ASP A 111 5.97 15.77 1.69
CA ASP A 111 6.15 15.74 0.25
C ASP A 111 6.14 14.29 -0.24
N SER A 112 5.34 14.03 -1.28
CA SER A 112 5.16 12.69 -1.82
C SER A 112 5.99 12.41 -3.06
N TYR A 113 6.51 11.19 -3.13
CA TYR A 113 7.30 10.73 -4.26
C TYR A 113 6.54 9.63 -5.00
N ALA A 114 6.27 9.84 -6.29
CA ALA A 114 5.60 8.84 -7.14
C ALA A 114 6.59 7.90 -7.86
N LYS A 115 7.89 8.25 -7.88
CA LYS A 115 8.93 7.53 -8.64
C LYS A 115 10.14 7.21 -7.77
N ASN A 116 10.83 6.11 -8.09
CA ASN A 116 12.07 5.69 -7.45
C ASN A 116 13.28 6.55 -7.89
N THR A 117 13.34 7.79 -7.40
CA THR A 117 14.44 8.73 -7.64
C THR A 117 15.48 8.67 -6.52
N GLU A 118 16.67 9.24 -6.74
CA GLU A 118 17.66 9.36 -5.67
C GLU A 118 17.13 10.19 -4.48
N THR A 119 16.43 11.28 -4.76
CA THR A 119 15.77 12.12 -3.74
C THR A 119 14.81 11.31 -2.89
N ALA A 120 13.92 10.53 -3.53
CA ALA A 120 12.98 9.67 -2.81
C ALA A 120 13.70 8.66 -1.91
N ARG A 121 14.76 8.00 -2.42
CA ARG A 121 15.56 7.02 -1.66
C ARG A 121 16.24 7.63 -0.43
N ARG A 122 16.63 8.90 -0.51
CA ARG A 122 17.32 9.62 0.56
C ARG A 122 16.35 10.15 1.62
N TYR A 123 15.21 10.69 1.21
CA TYR A 123 14.37 11.49 2.10
C TYR A 123 13.03 10.86 2.50
N ALA A 124 12.48 9.93 1.70
CA ALA A 124 11.23 9.28 2.05
C ALA A 124 11.41 8.44 3.32
N ARG A 125 10.48 8.57 4.26
CA ARG A 125 10.52 8.01 5.61
C ARG A 125 9.25 7.29 6.01
N HIS A 126 8.13 7.68 5.43
CA HIS A 126 6.83 7.12 5.72
C HIS A 126 6.24 6.51 4.47
N TYR A 127 5.41 5.49 4.67
CA TYR A 127 4.58 4.94 3.63
C TYR A 127 3.18 4.67 4.18
N THR A 128 2.19 4.80 3.30
CA THR A 128 0.81 4.42 3.55
C THR A 128 0.28 3.62 2.39
N GLU A 129 -0.60 2.68 2.67
CA GLU A 129 -1.24 1.82 1.69
C GLU A 129 -2.75 2.04 1.73
N SER A 130 -3.36 2.30 0.59
CA SER A 130 -4.80 2.58 0.48
C SER A 130 -5.41 1.90 -0.74
N ASN A 131 -6.72 2.06 -0.93
CA ASN A 131 -7.45 1.53 -2.10
C ASN A 131 -7.21 0.03 -2.32
N LEU A 132 -7.27 -0.74 -1.23
CA LEU A 132 -7.00 -2.18 -1.22
C LEU A 132 -7.89 -2.93 -2.21
N LYS A 133 -7.27 -3.79 -3.01
CA LYS A 133 -7.92 -4.73 -3.92
C LYS A 133 -7.27 -6.09 -3.72
N TRP A 134 -8.06 -7.16 -3.69
CA TRP A 134 -7.50 -8.49 -3.52
C TRP A 134 -8.17 -9.53 -4.41
N THR A 135 -7.45 -10.62 -4.64
CA THR A 135 -7.92 -11.72 -5.46
C THR A 135 -7.39 -13.03 -4.88
N TRP A 136 -8.26 -14.04 -4.88
CA TRP A 136 -7.93 -15.40 -4.50
C TRP A 136 -7.79 -16.26 -5.75
N PHE A 137 -6.82 -17.17 -5.74
CA PHE A 137 -6.63 -18.16 -6.77
C PHE A 137 -6.22 -19.48 -6.14
N ARG A 138 -6.42 -20.57 -6.88
CA ARG A 138 -5.87 -21.89 -6.57
C ARG A 138 -4.68 -22.11 -7.48
N ASP A 139 -3.59 -22.61 -6.92
CA ASP A 139 -2.50 -23.13 -7.75
C ASP A 139 -3.04 -24.38 -8.46
N PRO A 140 -2.88 -24.49 -9.79
CA PRO A 140 -3.19 -25.74 -10.47
C PRO A 140 -2.29 -26.83 -9.90
N GLN A 141 -2.90 -27.92 -9.43
CA GLN A 141 -2.21 -29.11 -8.92
C GLN A 141 -1.46 -29.84 -10.05
#